data_AF-A0A1A8JPD2-F1
#
_entry.id   AF-A0A1A8JPD2-F1
#
_cell.length_a   1.000
_cell.length_b   1.000
_cell.length_c   1.000
_cell.angle_alpha   90.00
_cell.angle_beta   90.00
_cell.angle_gamma   90.00
#
_symmetry.space_group_name_H-M   'P 1'
#
loop_
_entity.id
_entity.type
_entity.pdbx_description
1 polymer ?
#
loop_
_entity_poly.entity_id
_entity_poly.type
_entity_poly.pdbx_seq_one_letter_code
_entity_poly.pdbx_strand_id
1 'polypeptide(L)'
;AQPGTTILQYAQTSDGQQILVPSNQVVVQATSGDVQAYQIRAAPASTITPGVVMASSPALPTQGATEEVTRKREVRLMKNREAARECRRKKKEYVKCLENRVAVLENQNKTLIEELKALKDLYCHKSD
;
A
#
# COMPACT_ATOMS: atom_id res chain seq x y z
N ALA A 1 -18.87 -21.45 35.35
CA ALA A 1 -18.26 -21.13 34.04
C ALA A 1 -16.79 -21.49 34.13
N GLN A 2 -16.29 -22.35 33.24
CA GLN A 2 -14.91 -22.85 33.31
C GLN A 2 -13.90 -21.75 32.97
N PRO A 3 -12.74 -21.69 33.66
CA PRO A 3 -11.68 -20.76 33.30
C PRO A 3 -11.16 -21.12 31.90
N GLY A 4 -11.21 -20.17 30.98
CA GLY A 4 -10.73 -20.36 29.62
C GLY A 4 -9.25 -20.73 29.61
N THR A 5 -8.89 -21.74 28.81
CA THR A 5 -7.51 -22.21 28.63
C THR A 5 -6.61 -21.08 28.14
N THR A 6 -5.65 -20.66 28.95
CA THR A 6 -4.56 -19.78 28.51
C THR A 6 -3.67 -20.56 27.54
N ILE A 7 -3.78 -20.28 26.23
CA ILE A 7 -2.88 -20.84 25.23
C ILE A 7 -1.56 -20.08 25.30
N LEU A 8 -0.50 -20.77 25.72
CA LEU A 8 0.85 -20.27 25.78
C LEU A 8 1.55 -20.53 24.44
N GLN A 9 2.12 -19.49 23.83
CA GLN A 9 2.87 -19.62 22.58
C GLN A 9 4.36 -19.49 22.87
N TYR A 10 5.13 -20.51 22.51
CA TYR A 10 6.58 -20.51 22.60
C TYR A 10 7.15 -19.83 21.36
N ALA A 11 7.92 -18.76 21.55
CA ALA A 11 8.72 -18.16 20.49
C ALA A 11 10.18 -18.57 20.71
N GLN A 12 10.80 -19.10 19.66
CA GLN A 12 12.19 -19.53 19.67
C GLN A 12 13.06 -18.39 19.16
N THR A 13 13.99 -17.90 19.99
CA THR A 13 14.96 -16.88 19.59
C THR A 13 16.08 -17.53 18.76
N SER A 14 16.81 -16.73 17.97
CA SER A 14 17.90 -17.20 17.08
C SER A 14 19.01 -17.98 17.79
N ASP A 15 19.15 -17.76 19.08
CA ASP A 15 20.10 -18.32 20.05
C ASP A 15 19.59 -19.63 20.69
N GLY A 16 18.43 -20.12 20.24
CA GLY A 16 17.85 -21.40 20.66
C GLY A 16 17.13 -21.36 22.01
N GLN A 17 17.02 -20.19 22.65
CA GLN A 17 16.25 -20.03 23.87
C GLN A 17 14.75 -19.93 23.54
N GLN A 18 13.94 -20.65 24.32
CA GLN A 18 12.48 -20.58 24.22
C GLN A 18 11.97 -19.53 25.21
N ILE A 19 11.36 -18.47 24.69
CA ILE A 19 10.73 -17.43 25.52
C ILE A 19 9.22 -17.63 25.50
N LEU A 20 8.62 -17.57 26.69
CA LEU A 20 7.19 -17.71 26.89
C LEU A 20 6.49 -16.39 26.57
N VAL A 21 5.73 -16.35 25.47
CA VAL A 21 5.05 -15.13 25.03
C VAL A 21 3.54 -15.26 25.25
N PRO A 22 2.91 -14.32 25.99
CA PRO A 22 1.45 -14.27 26.08
C PRO A 22 0.81 -14.13 24.69
N SER A 23 -0.29 -14.83 24.44
CA SER A 23 -0.92 -14.95 23.09
C SER A 23 -1.30 -13.61 22.41
N ASN A 24 -1.30 -12.50 23.15
CA ASN A 24 -1.54 -11.14 22.62
C ASN A 24 -0.26 -10.36 22.26
N GLN A 25 0.92 -10.98 22.31
CA GLN A 25 2.20 -10.35 21.98
C GLN A 25 2.91 -11.14 20.89
N VAL A 26 3.55 -10.41 19.98
CA VAL A 26 4.45 -10.96 18.96
C VAL A 26 5.85 -10.42 19.24
N VAL A 27 6.81 -11.33 19.29
CA VAL A 27 8.21 -10.98 19.43
C VAL A 27 8.82 -10.92 18.02
N VAL A 28 9.38 -9.76 17.65
CA VAL A 28 10.10 -9.58 16.39
C VAL A 28 11.57 -9.37 16.72
N GLN A 29 12.42 -10.25 16.21
CA GLN A 29 13.87 -10.17 16.40
C GLN A 29 14.49 -9.37 15.24
N ALA A 30 15.08 -8.22 15.55
CA ALA A 30 15.80 -7.43 14.56
C ALA A 30 17.18 -8.06 14.29
N THR A 31 17.73 -7.82 13.10
CA THR A 31 19.05 -8.36 12.67
C THR A 31 20.23 -7.91 13.54
N SER A 32 20.00 -6.93 14.42
CA SER A 32 20.96 -6.40 15.39
C SER A 32 20.99 -7.16 16.74
N GLY A 33 20.15 -8.19 16.91
CA GLY A 33 20.06 -8.96 18.15
C GLY A 33 19.08 -8.39 19.19
N ASP A 34 18.57 -7.18 18.98
CA ASP A 34 17.55 -6.59 19.83
C ASP A 34 16.18 -7.25 19.61
N VAL A 35 15.63 -7.79 20.70
CA VAL A 35 14.33 -8.46 20.73
C VAL A 35 13.28 -7.44 21.17
N GLN A 36 12.37 -7.06 20.27
CA GLN A 36 11.25 -6.18 20.62
C GLN A 36 9.93 -6.95 20.62
N ALA A 37 9.23 -6.89 21.76
CA ALA A 37 7.89 -7.44 21.92
C ALA A 37 6.85 -6.37 21.53
N TYR A 38 6.10 -6.64 20.47
CA TYR A 38 5.01 -5.80 20.01
C TYR A 38 3.68 -6.41 20.45
N GLN A 39 2.87 -5.64 21.17
CA GLN A 39 1.53 -6.07 21.55
C GLN A 39 0.58 -5.95 20.35
N ILE A 40 -0.05 -7.05 19.95
CA ILE A 40 -1.11 -7.01 18.95
C ILE A 40 -2.31 -6.34 19.61
N ARG A 41 -2.59 -5.09 19.23
CA ARG A 41 -3.91 -4.49 19.49
C ARG A 41 -4.94 -5.14 18.58
N ALA A 42 -5.54 -6.22 19.04
CA ALA A 42 -6.82 -6.65 18.52
C ALA A 42 -7.85 -5.57 18.91
N ALA A 43 -8.52 -4.97 17.92
CA ALA A 43 -9.61 -4.04 18.18
C ALA A 43 -10.72 -4.81 18.92
N PRO A 44 -11.21 -4.32 20.08
CA PRO A 44 -12.25 -5.02 20.80
C PRO A 44 -13.54 -4.98 19.99
N ALA A 45 -14.06 -6.14 19.62
CA ALA A 45 -15.51 -6.29 19.50
C ALA A 45 -16.12 -5.84 20.83
N SER A 46 -17.16 -5.02 20.76
CA SER A 46 -17.80 -4.35 21.88
C SER A 46 -18.16 -5.29 23.03
N THR A 47 -17.29 -5.38 24.05
CA THR A 47 -17.66 -5.92 25.37
C THR A 47 -16.67 -5.44 26.44
N ILE A 48 -17.19 -4.53 27.28
CA ILE A 48 -16.84 -4.14 28.66
C ILE A 48 -15.54 -4.74 29.27
N THR A 49 -14.65 -3.82 29.69
CA THR A 49 -13.30 -4.00 30.29
C THR A 49 -13.29 -4.60 31.71
N PRO A 50 -12.13 -5.15 32.17
CA PRO A 50 -11.42 -4.50 33.29
C PRO A 50 -9.86 -4.49 33.25
N GLY A 51 -9.25 -3.32 33.52
CA GLY A 51 -7.91 -3.06 34.12
C GLY A 51 -6.64 -3.16 33.23
N VAL A 52 -5.62 -2.28 33.23
CA VAL A 52 -5.22 -1.13 34.09
C VAL A 52 -4.26 -0.18 33.30
N VAL A 53 -4.25 1.10 33.70
CA VAL A 53 -3.30 2.24 33.50
C VAL A 53 -3.00 2.79 32.08
N MET A 54 -3.62 3.93 31.74
CA MET A 54 -2.95 5.24 31.68
C MET A 54 -4.01 6.34 31.72
N ALA A 55 -3.70 7.42 32.43
CA ALA A 55 -4.60 8.53 32.72
C ALA A 55 -5.01 9.29 31.44
N SER A 56 -6.22 9.01 30.96
CA SER A 56 -7.04 9.97 30.22
C SER A 56 -8.47 9.59 30.51
N SER A 57 -9.19 10.47 31.24
CA SER A 57 -10.60 10.31 31.55
C SER A 57 -11.38 9.84 30.32
N PRO A 58 -12.15 8.75 30.39
CA PRO A 58 -13.07 8.41 29.32
C PRO A 58 -14.21 9.43 29.41
N ALA A 59 -14.08 10.54 28.69
CA ALA A 59 -15.23 11.37 28.39
C ALA A 59 -16.27 10.43 27.74
N LEU A 60 -17.45 10.35 28.34
CA LEU A 60 -18.61 9.68 27.76
C LEU A 60 -18.69 10.00 26.26
N PRO A 61 -19.13 9.06 25.41
CA PRO A 61 -19.40 9.37 24.01
C PRO A 61 -20.51 10.44 23.98
N THR A 62 -20.09 11.69 23.91
CA THR A 62 -20.97 12.81 23.64
C THR A 62 -21.38 12.60 22.19
N GLN A 63 -22.68 12.46 21.91
CA GLN A 63 -23.21 12.09 20.58
C GLN A 63 -22.64 12.96 19.43
N GLY A 64 -22.22 14.20 19.71
CA GLY A 64 -21.54 15.07 18.75
C GLY A 64 -20.13 14.62 18.32
N ALA A 65 -19.37 13.91 19.17
CA ALA A 65 -18.03 13.41 18.82
C ALA A 65 -18.11 12.24 17.82
N THR A 66 -19.15 11.41 17.91
CA THR A 66 -19.38 10.33 16.94
C THR A 66 -19.79 10.85 15.57
N GLU A 67 -20.60 11.92 15.52
CA GLU A 67 -21.00 12.58 14.27
C GLU A 67 -19.84 13.30 13.58
N GLU A 68 -18.94 13.91 14.34
CA GLU A 68 -17.76 14.55 13.77
C GLU A 68 -16.79 13.53 13.14
N VAL A 69 -16.66 12.35 13.77
CA VAL A 69 -15.86 11.23 13.24
C VAL A 69 -16.49 10.62 11.98
N THR A 70 -17.81 10.45 11.94
CA THR A 70 -18.50 9.94 10.74
C THR A 70 -18.41 10.92 9.59
N ARG A 71 -18.60 12.23 9.82
CA ARG A 71 -18.43 13.27 8.81
C ARG A 71 -17.01 13.31 8.24
N LYS A 72 -15.97 13.22 9.10
CA LYS A 72 -14.57 13.13 8.65
C LYS A 72 -14.31 11.86 7.82
N ARG A 73 -14.92 10.73 8.17
CA ARG A 73 -14.83 9.49 7.38
C ARG A 73 -15.47 9.66 6.00
N GLU A 74 -16.64 10.29 5.93
CA GLU A 74 -17.35 10.52 4.67
C GLU A 74 -16.54 11.40 3.71
N VAL A 75 -15.96 12.51 4.21
CA VAL A 75 -15.08 13.37 3.40
C VAL A 75 -13.88 12.59 2.86
N ARG A 76 -13.26 11.72 3.67
CA ARG A 76 -12.14 10.88 3.22
C ARG A 76 -12.57 9.91 2.12
N LEU A 77 -13.73 9.30 2.25
CA LEU A 77 -14.27 8.39 1.23
C LEU A 77 -14.58 9.14 -0.08
N MET A 78 -15.16 10.34 -0.01
CA MET A 78 -15.42 11.17 -1.19
C MET A 78 -14.13 11.56 -1.92
N LYS A 79 -13.12 12.05 -1.18
CA LYS A 79 -11.80 12.39 -1.75
C LYS A 79 -11.09 11.18 -2.34
N ASN A 80 -11.15 10.02 -1.68
CA ASN A 80 -10.57 8.79 -2.22
C ASN A 80 -11.28 8.34 -3.50
N ARG A 81 -12.61 8.47 -3.56
CA ARG A 81 -13.40 8.18 -4.76
C ARG A 81 -12.98 9.06 -5.94
N GLU A 82 -12.75 10.35 -5.69
CA GLU A 82 -12.23 11.28 -6.69
C GLU A 82 -10.81 10.91 -7.13
N ALA A 83 -9.89 10.68 -6.20
CA ALA A 83 -8.53 10.27 -6.51
C ALA A 83 -8.48 8.98 -7.34
N ALA A 84 -9.34 8.00 -7.04
CA ALA A 84 -9.42 6.76 -7.80
C ALA A 84 -9.95 6.98 -9.22
N ARG A 85 -10.95 7.86 -9.40
CA ARG A 85 -11.44 8.25 -10.74
C ARG A 85 -10.32 8.92 -11.55
N GLU A 86 -9.63 9.87 -10.93
CA GLU A 86 -8.57 10.64 -11.56
C GLU A 86 -7.36 9.78 -11.92
N CYS A 87 -6.95 8.87 -11.04
CA CYS A 87 -5.90 7.89 -11.32
C CYS A 87 -6.23 7.03 -12.55
N ARG A 88 -7.47 6.53 -12.64
CA ARG A 88 -7.93 5.75 -13.82
C ARG A 88 -7.95 6.60 -15.09
N ARG A 89 -8.43 7.85 -15.01
CA ARG A 89 -8.47 8.78 -16.15
C ARG A 89 -7.07 9.04 -16.68
N LYS A 90 -6.13 9.40 -15.80
CA LYS A 90 -4.73 9.68 -16.16
C LYS A 90 -4.05 8.45 -16.77
N LYS A 91 -4.31 7.26 -16.22
CA LYS A 91 -3.79 6.00 -16.80
C LYS A 91 -4.32 5.78 -18.21
N LYS A 92 -5.62 5.99 -18.44
CA LYS A 92 -6.25 5.86 -19.78
C LYS A 92 -5.63 6.84 -20.77
N GLU A 93 -5.43 8.10 -20.38
CA GLU A 93 -4.81 9.12 -21.23
C GLU A 93 -3.34 8.84 -21.50
N TYR A 94 -2.60 8.36 -20.50
CA TYR A 94 -1.20 7.98 -20.67
C TYR A 94 -1.04 6.86 -21.70
N VAL A 95 -1.87 5.83 -21.64
CA VAL A 95 -1.90 4.75 -22.65
C VAL A 95 -2.18 5.33 -24.03
N LYS A 96 -3.21 6.18 -24.17
CA LYS A 96 -3.54 6.81 -25.46
C LYS A 96 -2.40 7.67 -26.01
N CYS A 97 -1.69 8.39 -25.15
CA CYS A 97 -0.53 9.19 -25.54
C CYS A 97 0.64 8.31 -25.99
N LEU A 98 0.88 7.18 -25.33
CA LEU A 98 1.89 6.21 -25.76
C LEU A 98 1.54 5.60 -27.11
N GLU A 99 0.29 5.19 -27.32
CA GLU A 99 -0.19 4.67 -28.61
C GLU A 99 0.01 5.70 -29.73
N ASN A 100 -0.33 6.97 -29.48
CA ASN A 100 -0.10 8.04 -30.44
C ASN A 100 1.40 8.27 -30.71
N ARG A 101 2.23 8.28 -29.66
CA ARG A 101 3.67 8.44 -29.81
C ARG A 101 4.29 7.30 -30.61
N VAL A 102 3.84 6.06 -30.40
CA VAL A 102 4.26 4.90 -31.20
C VAL A 102 3.90 5.11 -32.67
N ALA A 103 2.65 5.48 -32.98
CA ALA A 103 2.23 5.73 -34.36
C ALA A 103 3.05 6.85 -35.04
N VAL A 104 3.34 7.95 -34.33
CA VAL A 104 4.19 9.03 -34.85
C VAL A 104 5.60 8.52 -35.13
N LEU A 105 6.21 7.77 -34.21
CA LEU A 105 7.56 7.22 -34.37
C LEU A 105 7.63 6.19 -35.51
N GLU A 106 6.61 5.35 -35.67
CA GLU A 106 6.50 4.42 -36.79
C GLU A 106 6.44 5.14 -38.13
N ASN A 107 5.64 6.21 -38.22
CA ASN A 107 5.56 7.01 -39.44
C ASN A 107 6.88 7.73 -39.73
N GLN A 108 7.52 8.33 -38.72
CA GLN A 108 8.84 8.94 -38.86
C GLN A 108 9.90 7.93 -39.33
N ASN A 109 9.90 6.73 -38.76
CA ASN A 109 10.83 5.68 -39.14
C ASN A 109 10.64 5.26 -40.60
N LYS A 110 9.38 5.11 -41.03
CA LYS A 110 9.04 4.81 -42.42
C LYS A 110 9.55 5.89 -43.38
N THR A 111 9.29 7.17 -43.10
CA THR A 111 9.79 8.28 -43.92
C THR A 111 11.31 8.29 -44.00
N LEU A 112 12.01 8.12 -42.88
CA LEU A 112 13.48 8.07 -42.86
C LEU A 112 14.02 6.89 -43.68
N ILE A 113 13.38 5.72 -43.64
CA ILE A 113 13.77 4.58 -44.47
C ILE A 113 13.61 4.91 -45.96
N GLU A 114 12.50 5.55 -46.35
CA GLU A 114 12.24 5.94 -47.74
C GLU A 114 13.27 6.96 -48.23
N GLU A 115 13.59 7.98 -47.42
CA GLU A 115 14.62 8.97 -47.72
C GLU A 115 16.00 8.32 -47.89
N LEU A 116 16.37 7.41 -46.99
CA LEU A 116 17.64 6.69 -47.07
C LEU A 116 17.72 5.80 -48.32
N LYS A 117 16.61 5.17 -48.72
CA LYS A 117 16.55 4.40 -49.97
C LYS A 117 16.72 5.31 -51.18
N ALA A 118 15.96 6.40 -51.26
CA ALA A 118 16.07 7.36 -52.36
C ALA A 118 17.49 7.93 -52.51
N LEU A 119 18.16 8.24 -51.38
CA LEU A 119 19.55 8.67 -51.40
C LEU A 119 20.49 7.57 -51.92
N LYS A 120 20.35 6.34 -51.42
CA LYS A 120 21.17 5.20 -51.88
C LYS A 120 20.99 4.94 -53.37
N ASP A 121 19.76 4.97 -53.86
CA ASP A 121 19.44 4.74 -55.28
C ASP A 121 20.07 5.82 -56.17
N LEU A 122 20.04 7.10 -55.74
CA LEU A 122 20.69 8.20 -56.46
C LEU A 122 22.21 8.03 -56.55
N TYR A 123 22.85 7.58 -55.47
CA TYR A 123 24.31 7.35 -55.47
C TYR A 123 24.71 6.09 -56.25
N CYS A 124 23.86 5.05 -56.26
CA CYS A 124 24.11 3.83 -57.03
C CYS A 124 24.09 4.11 -58.54
N HIS A 125 23.15 4.94 -59.04
CA HIS A 125 23.03 5.29 -60.46
C HIS A 125 23.98 6.39 -60.95
N LYS A 126 24.76 7.03 -60.08
CA LYS A 126 25.82 7.97 -60.48
C LYS A 126 27.21 7.33 -60.62
N SER A 127 27.32 6.04 -60.31
CA SER A 127 28.58 5.31 -60.26
C SER A 127 28.80 4.41 -61.49
N ASP A 128 27.87 4.43 -62.46
CA ASP A 128 27.95 3.77 -63.78
C ASP A 128 28.10 4.79 -64.91
#